data_AF-A0A830H8C4-F1
#
_entry.id   AF-A0A830H8C4-F1
#
_cell.length_a   1.000
_cell.length_b   1.000
_cell.length_c   1.000
_cell.angle_alpha   90.00
_cell.angle_beta   90.00
_cell.angle_gamma   90.00
#
_symmetry.space_group_name_H-M   'P 1'
#
loop_
_entity.id
_entity.type
_entity.pdbx_description
1 polymer ?
#
loop_
_entity_poly.entity_id
_entity_poly.type
_entity_poly.pdbx_seq_one_letter_code
_entity_poly.pdbx_strand_id
1 'polypeptide(L)'
;MNTRADFVGGIAVRPYTLRKGDTATSIAEKRSIELKQIRALNPLVKDLSKMRAGDTILLPASKLSKRDKDILHGIHSGSTRLYPVRQGETIEAIIKARGVTLEEAQKLNPGANLKKLKGGEEINLPSTAFTVREKEWLQGAGIVPKEYFGQGTGLESIGRVLGLVGVVAVVTYAVNRAQT
;
A
#
# COMPACT_ATOMS: atom_id res chain seq x y z
N MET A 1 21.18 -3.62 29.21
CA MET A 1 19.81 -4.16 29.17
C MET A 1 18.92 -3.05 28.64
N ASN A 2 18.67 -2.98 27.33
CA ASN A 2 17.92 -1.87 26.75
C ASN A 2 16.43 -2.21 26.66
N THR A 3 15.70 -1.39 27.38
CA THR A 3 14.30 -1.47 27.80
C THR A 3 13.31 -1.32 26.65
N ARG A 4 12.21 -2.06 26.77
CA ARG A 4 11.13 -2.28 25.80
C ARG A 4 10.20 -1.06 25.60
N ALA A 5 10.69 0.17 25.79
CA ALA A 5 9.85 1.36 25.99
C ALA A 5 10.09 2.54 25.03
N ASP A 6 11.10 2.51 24.16
CA ASP A 6 11.44 3.67 23.31
C ASP A 6 10.69 3.73 21.96
N PHE A 7 9.67 2.89 21.73
CA PHE A 7 8.96 2.81 20.45
C PHE A 7 7.52 3.33 20.48
N VAL A 8 7.10 4.00 21.56
CA VAL A 8 5.76 4.60 21.68
C VAL A 8 5.84 6.10 21.38
N GLY A 9 6.23 6.42 20.14
CA GLY A 9 6.15 7.75 19.56
C GLY A 9 5.48 7.65 18.20
N GLY A 10 4.14 7.60 18.17
CA GLY A 10 3.28 7.84 17.01
C GLY A 10 3.78 7.34 15.65
N ILE A 11 4.11 6.05 15.51
CA ILE A 11 4.48 5.52 14.20
C ILE A 11 3.20 5.27 13.42
N ALA A 12 2.84 6.25 12.60
CA ALA A 12 1.82 6.06 11.59
C ALA A 12 2.19 4.82 10.75
N VAL A 13 1.27 3.87 10.62
CA VAL A 13 1.46 2.62 9.85
C VAL A 13 0.57 2.61 8.62
N ARG A 14 0.95 1.79 7.64
CA ARG A 14 0.16 1.53 6.43
C ARG A 14 0.05 0.02 6.16
N PRO A 15 -1.08 -0.45 5.63
CA PRO A 15 -1.18 -1.80 5.12
C PRO A 15 -0.33 -2.00 3.86
N TYR A 16 0.18 -3.20 3.70
CA TYR A 16 0.92 -3.65 2.54
C TYR A 16 0.49 -5.08 2.20
N THR A 17 -0.28 -5.22 1.13
CA THR A 17 -0.61 -6.55 0.60
C THR A 17 0.53 -7.12 -0.23
N LEU A 18 0.99 -8.30 0.15
CA LEU A 18 2.12 -9.00 -0.45
C LEU A 18 1.84 -9.41 -1.89
N ARG A 19 2.89 -9.33 -2.72
CA ARG A 19 2.89 -9.79 -4.11
C ARG A 19 3.67 -11.09 -4.28
N LYS A 20 3.45 -11.74 -5.42
CA LYS A 20 4.28 -12.90 -5.82
C LYS A 20 5.76 -12.49 -5.81
N GLY A 21 6.57 -13.22 -5.07
CA GLY A 21 8.01 -12.98 -4.92
C GLY A 21 8.38 -11.96 -3.84
N ASP A 22 7.42 -11.35 -3.14
CA ASP A 22 7.74 -10.55 -1.96
C ASP A 22 8.20 -11.44 -0.79
N THR A 23 9.19 -10.94 -0.07
CA THR A 23 9.71 -11.51 1.19
C THR A 23 9.89 -10.35 2.16
N ALA A 24 9.88 -10.62 3.47
CA ALA A 24 10.14 -9.57 4.46
C ALA A 24 11.48 -8.84 4.19
N THR A 25 12.53 -9.59 3.80
CA THR A 25 13.84 -9.03 3.45
C THR A 25 13.77 -8.12 2.23
N SER A 26 13.17 -8.58 1.12
CA SER A 26 13.09 -7.76 -0.08
C SER A 26 12.19 -6.52 0.09
N ILE A 27 11.16 -6.60 0.95
CA ILE A 27 10.34 -5.45 1.33
C ILE A 27 11.16 -4.45 2.14
N ALA A 28 11.91 -4.95 3.13
CA ALA A 28 12.78 -4.18 4.00
C ALA A 28 13.83 -3.40 3.20
N GLU A 29 14.55 -4.07 2.31
CA GLU A 29 15.58 -3.48 1.44
C GLU A 29 15.00 -2.38 0.55
N LYS A 30 13.91 -2.65 -0.17
CA LYS A 30 13.27 -1.71 -1.11
C LYS A 30 12.76 -0.42 -0.44
N ARG A 31 12.61 -0.44 0.89
CA ARG A 31 12.03 0.66 1.68
C ARG A 31 12.97 1.20 2.75
N SER A 32 14.19 0.66 2.83
CA SER A 32 15.15 0.99 3.88
C SER A 32 14.52 0.90 5.28
N ILE A 33 13.82 -0.21 5.53
CA ILE A 33 13.21 -0.58 6.82
C ILE A 33 14.05 -1.69 7.42
N GLU A 34 14.29 -1.66 8.74
CA GLU A 34 14.95 -2.78 9.41
C GLU A 34 13.96 -3.95 9.61
N LEU A 35 14.39 -5.20 9.42
CA LEU A 35 13.53 -6.37 9.63
C LEU A 35 12.89 -6.41 11.03
N LYS A 36 13.61 -5.95 12.06
CA LYS A 36 13.08 -5.85 13.43
C LYS A 36 11.89 -4.89 13.53
N GLN A 37 11.85 -3.83 12.72
CA GLN A 37 10.72 -2.90 12.68
C GLN A 37 9.51 -3.56 12.02
N ILE A 38 9.69 -4.28 10.90
CA ILE A 38 8.60 -5.06 10.29
C ILE A 38 8.06 -6.07 11.30
N ARG A 39 8.93 -6.78 12.03
CA ARG A 39 8.51 -7.73 13.07
C ARG A 39 7.72 -7.05 14.17
N ALA A 40 8.19 -5.90 14.67
CA ALA A 40 7.54 -5.17 15.76
C ALA A 40 6.13 -4.68 15.39
N LEU A 41 5.93 -4.25 14.14
CA LEU A 41 4.62 -3.81 13.63
C LEU A 41 3.65 -4.97 13.37
N ASN A 42 4.14 -6.21 13.26
CA ASN A 42 3.36 -7.38 12.87
C ASN A 42 3.44 -8.50 13.93
N PRO A 43 3.03 -8.25 15.19
CA PRO A 43 3.18 -9.22 16.28
C PRO A 43 2.32 -10.49 16.09
N LEU A 44 1.27 -10.41 15.29
CA LEU A 44 0.40 -11.55 14.95
C LEU A 44 1.04 -12.49 13.91
N VAL A 45 2.03 -12.00 13.16
CA VAL A 45 2.75 -12.81 12.17
C VAL A 45 3.85 -13.59 12.87
N LYS A 46 3.54 -14.84 13.24
CA LYS A 46 4.46 -15.76 13.92
C LYS A 46 5.76 -15.92 13.14
N ASP A 47 5.67 -16.10 11.82
CA ASP A 47 6.83 -16.33 10.96
C ASP A 47 6.74 -15.53 9.65
N LEU A 48 7.52 -14.45 9.54
CA LEU A 48 7.61 -13.62 8.34
C LEU A 48 8.09 -14.38 7.10
N SER A 49 8.78 -15.52 7.25
CA SER A 49 9.26 -16.32 6.12
C SER A 49 8.15 -17.14 5.45
N LYS A 50 7.03 -17.35 6.16
CA LYS A 50 5.86 -18.12 5.68
C LYS A 50 4.77 -17.25 5.06
N MET A 51 5.01 -15.95 4.96
CA MET A 51 4.07 -15.02 4.34
C MET A 51 3.93 -15.31 2.85
N ARG A 52 2.71 -15.17 2.33
CA ARG A 52 2.34 -15.50 0.96
C ARG A 52 1.77 -14.28 0.26
N ALA A 53 1.81 -14.32 -1.09
CA ALA A 53 1.12 -13.31 -1.89
C ALA A 53 -0.37 -13.26 -1.50
N GLY A 54 -0.88 -12.05 -1.31
CA GLY A 54 -2.23 -11.81 -0.80
C GLY A 54 -2.31 -11.59 0.71
N ASP A 55 -1.32 -11.98 1.51
CA ASP A 55 -1.28 -11.63 2.93
C ASP A 55 -1.03 -10.13 3.10
N THR A 56 -1.61 -9.49 4.11
CA THR A 56 -1.41 -8.06 4.39
C THR A 56 -0.58 -7.87 5.65
N ILE A 57 0.53 -7.12 5.55
CA ILE A 57 1.38 -6.69 6.67
C ILE A 57 1.24 -5.19 6.94
N LEU A 58 1.60 -4.74 8.13
CA LEU A 58 1.80 -3.32 8.46
C LEU A 58 3.26 -2.90 8.24
N LEU A 59 3.44 -1.76 7.58
CA LEU A 59 4.74 -1.11 7.39
C LEU A 59 4.72 0.32 7.93
N PRO A 60 5.88 0.90 8.30
CA PRO A 60 5.94 2.30 8.69
C PRO A 60 5.45 3.20 7.55
N ALA A 61 4.56 4.14 7.85
CA ALA A 61 3.94 4.97 6.83
C ALA A 61 4.97 5.87 6.12
N SER A 62 6.00 6.34 6.80
CA SER A 62 7.06 7.17 6.20
C SER A 62 7.99 6.42 5.24
N LYS A 63 7.97 5.09 5.23
CA LYS A 63 8.93 4.25 4.49
C LYS A 63 8.36 3.78 3.16
N LEU A 64 8.26 4.73 2.23
CA LEU A 64 7.85 4.49 0.85
C LEU A 64 9.02 3.96 0.00
N SER A 65 8.74 2.98 -0.86
CA SER A 65 9.72 2.59 -1.89
C SER A 65 9.77 3.66 -2.99
N LYS A 66 10.84 3.67 -3.80
CA LYS A 66 10.96 4.59 -4.95
C LYS A 66 9.73 4.55 -5.85
N ARG A 67 9.31 3.33 -6.21
CA ARG A 67 8.10 3.06 -6.98
C ARG A 67 6.86 3.74 -6.39
N ASP A 68 6.76 3.72 -5.07
CA ASP A 68 5.59 4.25 -4.40
C ASP A 68 5.53 5.78 -4.52
N LYS A 69 6.71 6.43 -4.42
CA LYS A 69 6.87 7.87 -4.62
C LYS A 69 6.56 8.27 -6.06
N ASP A 70 7.09 7.55 -7.04
CA ASP A 70 6.91 7.88 -8.47
C ASP A 70 5.42 7.83 -8.87
N ILE A 71 4.66 6.84 -8.37
CA ILE A 71 3.21 6.75 -8.62
C ILE A 71 2.45 7.91 -7.96
N LEU A 72 2.81 8.27 -6.72
CA LEU A 72 2.17 9.39 -6.02
C LEU A 72 2.44 10.73 -6.71
N HIS A 73 3.67 10.92 -7.22
CA HIS A 73 4.03 12.10 -8.00
C HIS A 73 3.16 12.25 -9.26
N GLY A 74 2.72 11.15 -9.86
CA GLY A 74 1.86 11.19 -11.04
C GLY A 74 0.40 11.59 -10.78
N ILE A 75 -0.01 11.73 -9.51
CA ILE A 75 -1.39 12.07 -9.14
C ILE A 75 -1.53 13.59 -9.05
N HIS A 76 -2.37 14.14 -9.90
CA HIS A 76 -2.63 15.57 -9.99
C HIS A 76 -4.14 15.84 -10.00
N SER A 77 -4.55 17.08 -9.78
CA SER A 77 -5.95 17.50 -9.94
C SER A 77 -6.35 17.42 -11.41
N GLY A 78 -7.22 16.49 -11.76
CA GLY A 78 -7.65 16.28 -13.14
C GLY A 78 -8.38 14.95 -13.37
N SER A 79 -8.76 14.69 -14.62
CA SER A 79 -9.40 13.44 -15.05
C SER A 79 -8.39 12.31 -15.30
N THR A 80 -7.09 12.61 -15.33
CA THR A 80 -6.02 11.65 -15.58
C THR A 80 -4.94 11.71 -14.50
N ARG A 81 -4.10 10.68 -14.48
CA ARG A 81 -2.86 10.62 -13.70
C ARG A 81 -1.73 10.06 -14.56
N LEU A 82 -0.51 10.50 -14.28
CA LEU A 82 0.68 9.94 -14.90
C LEU A 82 1.04 8.61 -14.22
N TYR A 83 1.47 7.66 -15.03
CA TYR A 83 2.00 6.38 -14.59
C TYR A 83 3.39 6.17 -15.20
N PRO A 84 4.44 6.09 -14.36
CA PRO A 84 5.78 5.78 -14.82
C PRO A 84 5.87 4.29 -15.14
N VAL A 85 6.02 3.97 -16.42
CA VAL A 85 6.19 2.62 -16.93
C VAL A 85 7.46 2.03 -16.37
N ARG A 86 7.40 0.79 -15.90
CA ARG A 86 8.58 0.10 -15.40
C ARG A 86 9.26 -0.67 -16.51
N GLN A 87 10.55 -0.94 -16.32
CA GLN A 87 11.31 -1.77 -17.23
C GLN A 87 10.62 -3.13 -17.44
N GLY A 88 10.29 -3.43 -18.70
CA GLY A 88 9.63 -4.67 -19.10
C GLY A 88 8.12 -4.73 -18.85
N GLU A 89 7.47 -3.68 -18.34
CA GLU A 89 6.00 -3.63 -18.29
C GLU A 89 5.42 -3.44 -19.70
N THR A 90 4.35 -4.19 -20.01
CA THR A 90 3.56 -4.00 -21.22
C THR A 90 2.28 -3.22 -20.90
N ILE A 91 1.68 -2.59 -21.92
CA ILE A 91 0.42 -1.87 -21.73
C ILE A 91 -0.68 -2.80 -21.20
N GLU A 92 -0.76 -4.03 -21.70
CA GLU A 92 -1.77 -5.02 -21.29
C GLU A 92 -1.65 -5.34 -19.80
N ALA A 93 -0.44 -5.53 -19.30
CA ALA A 93 -0.21 -5.77 -17.88
C ALA A 93 -0.59 -4.56 -17.01
N ILE A 94 -0.31 -3.34 -17.49
CA ILE A 94 -0.61 -2.09 -16.78
C ILE A 94 -2.13 -1.87 -16.67
N ILE A 95 -2.86 -1.98 -17.79
CA ILE A 95 -4.29 -1.67 -17.84
C ILE A 95 -5.13 -2.77 -17.16
N LYS A 96 -4.77 -4.05 -17.34
CA LYS A 96 -5.48 -5.18 -16.75
C LYS A 96 -5.49 -5.11 -15.23
N ALA A 97 -4.37 -4.75 -14.61
CA ALA A 97 -4.27 -4.61 -13.16
C ALA A 97 -5.14 -3.48 -12.59
N ARG A 98 -5.64 -2.57 -13.45
CA ARG A 98 -6.37 -1.36 -13.06
C ARG A 98 -7.80 -1.31 -13.62
N GLY A 99 -8.23 -2.35 -14.32
CA GLY A 99 -9.56 -2.41 -14.94
C GLY A 99 -9.76 -1.39 -16.05
N VAL A 100 -8.69 -0.96 -16.72
CA VAL A 100 -8.73 0.00 -17.83
C VAL A 100 -8.78 -0.76 -19.16
N THR A 101 -9.55 -0.29 -20.13
CA THR A 101 -9.57 -0.89 -21.47
C THR A 101 -8.41 -0.37 -22.33
N LEU A 102 -8.01 -1.15 -23.34
CA LEU A 102 -6.96 -0.71 -24.26
C LEU A 102 -7.39 0.55 -25.03
N GLU A 103 -8.66 0.63 -25.41
CA GLU A 103 -9.26 1.77 -26.11
C GLU A 103 -9.19 3.04 -25.26
N GLU A 104 -9.54 2.95 -23.98
CA GLU A 104 -9.44 4.07 -23.04
C GLU A 104 -7.99 4.52 -22.88
N ALA A 105 -7.05 3.57 -22.71
CA ALA A 105 -5.62 3.89 -22.63
C ALA A 105 -5.11 4.57 -23.90
N GLN A 106 -5.53 4.13 -25.09
CA GLN A 106 -5.17 4.77 -26.36
C GLN A 106 -5.73 6.19 -26.48
N LYS A 107 -6.99 6.39 -26.08
CA LYS A 107 -7.63 7.71 -26.08
C LYS A 107 -6.90 8.71 -25.18
N LEU A 108 -6.41 8.26 -24.02
CA LEU A 108 -5.66 9.10 -23.08
C LEU A 108 -4.20 9.36 -23.50
N ASN A 109 -3.66 8.56 -24.42
CA ASN A 109 -2.27 8.65 -24.87
C ASN A 109 -2.18 8.79 -26.39
N PRO A 110 -2.77 9.86 -26.97
CA PRO A 110 -2.75 10.07 -28.42
C PRO A 110 -1.29 10.20 -28.91
N GLY A 111 -0.93 9.40 -29.92
CA GLY A 111 0.40 9.41 -30.52
C GLY A 111 1.46 8.60 -29.76
N ALA A 112 1.16 8.05 -28.58
CA ALA A 112 2.10 7.19 -27.86
C ALA A 112 2.17 5.79 -28.46
N ASN A 113 3.38 5.20 -28.49
CA ASN A 113 3.55 3.81 -28.95
C ASN A 113 3.35 2.82 -27.80
N LEU A 114 2.09 2.62 -27.40
CA LEU A 114 1.73 1.76 -26.25
C LEU A 114 2.16 0.28 -26.40
N LYS A 115 2.48 -0.18 -27.62
CA LYS A 115 2.97 -1.54 -27.87
C LYS A 115 4.47 -1.71 -27.58
N LYS A 116 5.21 -0.61 -27.44
CA LYS A 116 6.67 -0.59 -27.24
C LYS A 116 7.06 0.40 -26.15
N LEU A 117 6.44 0.26 -24.98
CA LEU A 117 6.74 1.12 -23.83
C LEU A 117 8.18 0.90 -23.34
N LYS A 118 8.84 2.01 -22.98
CA LYS A 118 10.17 1.98 -22.36
C LYS A 118 10.05 2.17 -20.85
N GLY A 119 10.98 1.58 -20.10
CA GLY A 119 11.09 1.87 -18.67
C GLY A 119 11.40 3.35 -18.44
N GLY A 120 10.67 3.99 -17.53
CA GLY A 120 10.76 5.42 -17.23
C GLY A 120 9.87 6.31 -18.11
N GLU A 121 9.25 5.77 -19.17
CA GLU A 121 8.25 6.48 -19.95
C GLU A 121 7.00 6.72 -19.10
N GLU A 122 6.38 7.90 -19.22
CA GLU A 122 5.12 8.20 -18.53
C GLU A 122 3.94 8.07 -19.48
N ILE A 123 2.89 7.40 -19.02
CA ILE A 123 1.61 7.30 -19.73
C ILE A 123 0.47 7.83 -18.86
N ASN A 124 -0.55 8.38 -19.48
CA ASN A 124 -1.79 8.77 -18.83
C ASN A 124 -2.67 7.54 -18.57
N LEU A 125 -3.19 7.47 -17.35
CA LEU A 125 -4.26 6.56 -16.95
C LEU A 125 -5.44 7.38 -16.39
N PRO A 126 -6.66 6.84 -16.34
CA PRO A 126 -7.77 7.51 -15.66
C PRO A 126 -7.39 7.82 -14.21
N SER A 127 -7.83 8.97 -13.68
CA SER A 127 -7.48 9.39 -12.31
C SER A 127 -8.05 8.47 -11.23
N THR A 128 -9.01 7.60 -11.56
CA THR A 128 -9.61 6.60 -10.67
C THR A 128 -9.00 5.20 -10.82
N ALA A 129 -8.14 4.99 -11.82
CA ALA A 129 -7.59 3.69 -12.17
C ALA A 129 -6.38 3.33 -11.30
N PHE A 130 -6.65 2.63 -10.20
CA PHE A 130 -5.64 2.19 -9.24
C PHE A 130 -5.76 0.69 -8.96
N THR A 131 -4.61 0.03 -8.82
CA THR A 131 -4.54 -1.31 -8.23
C THR A 131 -4.93 -1.27 -6.75
N VAL A 132 -5.27 -2.42 -6.15
CA VAL A 132 -5.54 -2.53 -4.70
C VAL A 132 -4.43 -1.89 -3.88
N ARG A 133 -3.16 -2.19 -4.19
CA ARG A 133 -2.01 -1.62 -3.48
C ARG A 133 -1.86 -0.11 -3.67
N GLU A 134 -2.16 0.42 -4.85
CA GLU A 134 -2.12 1.87 -5.05
C GLU A 134 -3.24 2.55 -4.23
N LYS A 135 -4.42 1.92 -4.12
CA LYS A 135 -5.52 2.40 -3.26
C LYS A 135 -5.18 2.36 -1.77
N GLU A 136 -4.50 1.31 -1.31
CA GLU A 136 -4.00 1.18 0.07
C GLU A 136 -3.12 2.37 0.49
N TRP A 137 -2.50 3.09 -0.46
CA TRP A 137 -1.69 4.28 -0.16
C TRP A 137 -2.47 5.58 -0.16
N LEU A 138 -3.56 5.65 -0.92
CA LEU A 138 -4.42 6.81 -1.02
C LEU A 138 -5.35 6.94 0.19
N GLN A 139 -5.60 5.84 0.89
CA GLN A 139 -6.44 5.76 2.08
C GLN A 139 -5.84 6.42 3.33
N GLY A 140 -4.63 7.00 3.25
CA GLY A 140 -3.97 7.68 4.35
C GLY A 140 -3.31 6.73 5.35
N ALA A 141 -2.45 7.28 6.22
CA ALA A 141 -1.87 6.53 7.32
C ALA A 141 -2.90 6.42 8.46
N GLY A 142 -3.10 5.23 9.01
CA GLY A 142 -4.03 5.01 10.13
C GLY A 142 -5.18 4.01 9.89
N ILE A 143 -5.36 3.51 8.66
CA ILE A 143 -6.34 2.44 8.40
C ILE A 143 -5.66 1.08 8.53
N VAL A 144 -6.01 0.34 9.58
CA VAL A 144 -5.62 -1.06 9.77
C VAL A 144 -6.65 -1.96 9.05
N PRO A 145 -6.24 -2.96 8.25
CA PRO A 145 -7.16 -3.88 7.59
C PRO A 145 -8.05 -4.63 8.59
N LYS A 146 -9.30 -4.95 8.22
CA LYS A 146 -10.26 -5.67 9.09
C LYS A 146 -9.72 -7.01 9.62
N GLU A 147 -8.83 -7.64 8.87
CA GLU A 147 -8.18 -8.92 9.18
C GLU A 147 -7.31 -8.84 10.45
N TYR A 148 -6.81 -7.65 10.80
CA TYR A 148 -6.07 -7.39 12.04
C TYR A 148 -6.98 -7.32 13.27
N PHE A 149 -8.28 -7.07 13.07
CA PHE A 149 -9.29 -7.10 14.12
C PHE A 149 -9.96 -8.48 14.24
N GLY A 150 -9.63 -9.43 13.36
CA GLY A 150 -10.31 -10.73 13.22
C GLY A 150 -9.66 -11.93 13.91
N GLN A 151 -8.47 -11.80 14.51
CA GLN A 151 -7.81 -12.91 15.21
C GLN A 151 -7.58 -12.57 16.69
N GLY A 152 -8.63 -12.81 17.49
CA GLY A 152 -8.61 -12.66 18.95
C GLY A 152 -9.41 -11.44 19.41
N THR A 153 -10.71 -11.65 19.63
CA THR A 153 -11.64 -10.70 20.27
C THR A 153 -11.31 -10.50 21.74
N GLY A 154 -10.12 -9.98 22.05
CA GLY A 154 -9.67 -9.61 23.38
C GLY A 154 -9.22 -8.15 23.37
N LEU A 155 -9.57 -7.42 24.44
CA LEU A 155 -9.15 -6.02 24.67
C LEU A 155 -7.63 -5.83 24.56
N GLU A 156 -6.83 -6.87 24.85
CA GLU A 156 -5.38 -6.94 24.66
C GLU A 156 -4.95 -6.83 23.17
N SER A 157 -5.66 -7.50 22.25
CA SER A 157 -5.37 -7.49 20.81
C SER A 157 -5.66 -6.12 20.21
N ILE A 158 -6.79 -5.53 20.62
CA ILE A 158 -7.24 -4.20 20.20
C ILE A 158 -6.30 -3.13 20.77
N GLY A 159 -5.85 -3.27 22.02
CA GLY A 159 -4.88 -2.37 22.65
C GLY A 159 -3.51 -2.34 21.97
N ARG A 160 -3.03 -3.48 21.45
CA ARG A 160 -1.76 -3.55 20.69
C ARG A 160 -1.86 -2.91 19.31
N VAL A 161 -3.02 -3.05 18.65
CA VAL A 161 -3.29 -2.40 17.36
C VAL A 161 -3.48 -0.88 17.56
N LEU A 162 -4.21 -0.44 18.58
CA LEU A 162 -4.40 0.98 18.90
C LEU A 162 -3.11 1.65 19.41
N GLY A 163 -2.26 0.93 20.15
CA GLY A 163 -0.97 1.42 20.62
C GLY A 163 0.06 1.63 19.48
N LEU A 164 -0.04 0.86 18.40
CA LEU A 164 0.74 1.09 17.17
C LEU A 164 0.17 2.23 16.31
N VAL A 165 -1.14 2.50 16.40
CA VAL A 165 -1.84 3.44 15.53
C VAL A 165 -1.85 4.87 16.05
N GLY A 166 -1.50 5.13 17.32
CA GLY A 166 -1.30 6.49 17.84
C GLY A 166 -2.42 7.46 17.43
N VAL A 167 -3.62 7.29 17.98
CA VAL A 167 -4.75 8.23 17.89
C VAL A 167 -5.07 8.75 16.48
N VAL A 168 -5.65 7.92 15.62
CA VAL A 168 -6.78 8.33 14.75
C VAL A 168 -7.70 7.12 14.52
N ALA A 169 -8.21 6.53 15.60
CA ALA A 169 -9.28 5.55 15.55
C ALA A 169 -10.54 6.13 16.22
N VAL A 170 -11.13 7.15 15.61
CA VAL A 170 -12.50 7.57 15.96
C VAL A 170 -13.40 7.83 14.74
N VAL A 171 -12.89 8.23 13.57
CA VAL A 171 -13.79 8.74 12.52
C VAL A 171 -13.85 7.83 11.30
N THR A 172 -14.48 6.65 11.41
CA THR A 172 -15.36 6.12 10.33
C THR A 172 -16.24 4.93 10.73
N TYR A 173 -16.36 4.55 12.00
CA TYR A 173 -17.37 3.54 12.39
C TYR A 173 -18.74 4.17 12.74
N ALA A 174 -18.80 5.48 12.99
CA ALA A 174 -20.04 6.16 13.40
C ALA A 174 -20.90 6.69 12.24
N VAL A 175 -20.39 6.81 11.01
CA VAL A 175 -21.13 7.46 9.91
C VAL A 175 -22.12 6.51 9.22
N ASN A 176 -21.92 5.20 9.29
CA ASN A 176 -22.77 4.24 8.56
C ASN A 176 -23.97 3.70 9.36
N ARG A 177 -24.25 4.25 10.54
CA ARG A 177 -25.42 3.88 11.37
C ARG A 177 -26.41 5.02 11.59
N ALA A 178 -26.20 6.17 10.95
CA ALA A 178 -27.09 7.33 11.04
C ALA A 178 -27.96 7.52 9.77
N GLN A 179 -28.01 6.54 8.86
CA GLN A 179 -28.83 6.58 7.64
C GLN A 179 -29.69 5.33 7.40
N THR A 180 -30.12 4.68 8.48
CA THR A 180 -31.24 3.73 8.45
C THR A 180 -32.29 4.15 9.44
#